data_AF-A0A1Y3QEV6-F1
#
_entry.id   AF-A0A1Y3QEV6-F1
#
_cell.length_a   1.000
_cell.length_b   1.000
_cell.length_c   1.000
_cell.angle_alpha   90.00
_cell.angle_beta   90.00
_cell.angle_gamma   90.00
#
_symmetry.space_group_name_H-M   'P 1'
#
loop_
_entity.id
_entity.type
_entity.pdbx_description
1 polymer ?
#
loop_
_entity_poly.entity_id
_entity_poly.type
_entity_poly.pdbx_seq_one_letter_code
_entity_poly.pdbx_strand_id
1 'polypeptide(L)' 'MWESIPKPWQLAFAEAWEAYCAGSIPIGAVLADASGEIICRGRNRIHDRSVPAGRIVRTNWPMPS' A
#
# COMPACT_ATOMS: atom_id res chain seq x y z
N MET A 1 -0.97 23.83 0.54
CA MET A 1 -0.75 22.72 1.51
C MET A 1 -0.34 21.44 0.79
N TRP A 2 -1.08 20.96 -0.22
CA TRP A 2 -0.72 19.74 -0.96
C TRP A 2 0.51 19.92 -1.87
N GLU A 3 0.54 21.00 -2.65
CA GLU A 3 1.62 21.27 -3.63
C GLU A 3 3.01 21.45 -2.99
N SER A 4 3.07 21.79 -1.70
CA SER A 4 4.31 21.95 -0.94
C SER A 4 4.86 20.65 -0.37
N ILE A 5 4.11 19.54 -0.44
CA ILE A 5 4.54 18.24 0.07
C ILE A 5 5.44 17.58 -0.97
N PRO A 6 6.62 17.04 -0.60
CA PRO A 6 7.48 16.33 -1.54
C PRO A 6 6.75 15.16 -2.23
N LYS A 7 7.09 14.91 -3.50
CA LYS A 7 6.39 13.90 -4.33
C LYS A 7 6.28 12.50 -3.69
N PRO A 8 7.30 11.95 -3.00
CA PRO A 8 7.19 10.65 -2.34
C PRO A 8 6.08 10.60 -1.29
N TRP A 9 5.91 11.68 -0.52
CA TRP A 9 4.85 11.77 0.49
C TRP A 9 3.47 11.88 -0.15
N GLN A 10 3.32 12.67 -1.22
CA GLN A 10 2.07 12.74 -1.96
C GLN A 10 1.63 11.34 -2.46
N LEU A 11 2.58 10.56 -2.97
CA LEU A 11 2.32 9.21 -3.45
C LEU A 11 2.03 8.23 -2.31
N ALA A 12 2.68 8.37 -1.16
CA ALA A 12 2.38 7.56 0.02
C ALA A 12 0.94 7.80 0.50
N PHE A 13 0.48 9.05 0.50
CA PHE A 13 -0.92 9.36 0.80
C PHE A 13 -1.89 8.83 -0.26
N ALA A 14 -1.51 8.86 -1.55
CA ALA A 14 -2.32 8.26 -2.61
C ALA A 14 -2.46 6.74 -2.42
N GLU A 15 -1.39 6.01 -2.09
CA GLU A 15 -1.45 4.57 -1.77
C GLU A 15 -2.30 4.29 -0.52
N ALA A 16 -2.19 5.13 0.52
CA ALA A 16 -3.02 5.00 1.71
C ALA A 16 -4.51 5.19 1.39
N TRP A 17 -4.83 6.14 0.51
CA TRP A 17 -6.18 6.35 -0.01
C TRP A 17 -6.69 5.15 -0.80
N GLU A 18 -5.87 4.57 -1.68
CA GLU A 18 -6.23 3.34 -2.41
C GLU A 18 -6.49 2.17 -1.46
N ALA A 19 -5.70 2.01 -0.39
CA ALA A 19 -5.96 1.00 0.64
C ALA A 19 -7.31 1.24 1.34
N TYR A 20 -7.60 2.49 1.70
CA TYR A 20 -8.88 2.86 2.29
C TYR A 20 -10.07 2.49 1.38
N CYS A 21 -10.02 2.90 0.11
CA CYS A 21 -11.05 2.59 -0.88
C CYS A 21 -11.22 1.08 -1.11
N ALA A 22 -10.14 0.30 -0.95
CA ALA A 22 -10.18 -1.16 -1.02
C ALA A 22 -10.70 -1.84 0.27
N GLY A 23 -11.08 -1.07 1.30
CA GLY A 23 -11.54 -1.61 2.58
C GLY A 23 -10.42 -2.13 3.49
N SER A 24 -9.18 -1.70 3.25
CA SER A 24 -8.00 -2.03 4.03
C SER A 24 -7.60 -0.87 4.97
N ILE A 25 -6.65 -1.11 5.88
CA ILE A 25 -6.14 -0.05 6.78
C ILE A 25 -5.33 0.94 5.93
N PRO A 26 -5.58 2.27 6.02
CA PRO A 26 -5.03 3.29 5.13
C PRO A 26 -3.54 3.54 5.40
N ILE A 27 -2.69 2.66 4.88
CA ILE A 27 -1.23 2.76 4.98
C ILE A 27 -0.66 2.67 3.57
N GLY A 28 0.16 3.65 3.22
CA GLY A 28 0.91 3.70 1.97
C GLY A 28 2.39 3.90 2.24
N ALA A 29 3.23 3.29 1.41
CA ALA A 29 4.68 3.35 1.49
C ALA A 29 5.28 3.64 0.12
N VAL A 30 6.36 4.43 0.10
CA VAL A 30 7.09 4.81 -1.10
C VAL A 30 8.58 4.76 -0.80
N LEU A 31 9.34 4.12 -1.68
CA LEU A 31 10.79 4.15 -1.69
C LEU A 31 11.24 5.11 -2.79
N ALA A 32 12.02 6.11 -2.42
CA ALA A 32 12.66 7.03 -3.34
C ALA A 32 14.18 6.98 -3.15
N ASP A 33 14.91 7.32 -4.20
CA ASP A 33 16.36 7.50 -4.12
C ASP A 33 16.73 8.88 -3.53
N ALA A 34 18.03 9.20 -3.51
CA ALA A 34 18.51 10.50 -3.01
C ALA A 34 18.13 11.69 -3.91
N SER A 35 17.80 11.46 -5.19
CA SER A 35 17.33 12.49 -6.12
C SER A 35 15.83 12.76 -6.01
N GLY A 36 15.10 11.91 -5.28
CA GLY A 36 13.64 11.95 -5.15
C GLY A 36 12.91 11.15 -6.24
N GLU A 37 13.63 10.39 -7.06
CA GLU A 37 13.05 9.46 -8.04
C GLU A 37 12.40 8.28 -7.32
N ILE A 38 11.23 7.85 -7.78
CA ILE A 38 10.44 6.80 -7.15
C ILE A 38 10.90 5.43 -7.66
N ILE A 39 11.52 4.64 -6.77
CA ILE A 39 11.96 3.28 -7.06
C ILE A 39 10.78 2.31 -6.97
N CYS A 40 9.98 2.41 -5.90
CA CYS A 40 8.79 1.60 -5.73
C CYS A 40 7.76 2.27 -4.81
N ARG A 41 6.52 1.79 -4.89
CA ARG A 41 5.40 2.24 -4.05
C ARG A 41 4.46 1.08 -3.75
N GLY A 42 3.71 1.17 -2.65
CA GLY A 42 2.70 0.19 -2.34
C GLY A 42 1.81 0.54 -1.16
N ARG A 43 0.58 0.06 -1.24
CA ARG A 43 -0.43 0.13 -0.18
C ARG A 43 -0.48 -1.13 0.68
N ASN A 44 -1.06 -0.99 1.86
CA ASN A 44 -1.43 -2.12 2.69
C ASN A 44 -2.54 -2.97 2.04
N ARG A 45 -2.34 -4.29 2.05
CA ARG A 45 -3.19 -5.29 1.40
C ARG A 45 -3.70 -6.37 2.36
N ILE A 46 -3.61 -6.16 3.68
CA ILE A 46 -3.98 -7.17 4.69
C ILE A 46 -5.45 -7.64 4.60
N HIS A 47 -6.33 -6.81 4.03
CA HIS A 47 -7.75 -7.12 3.82
C HIS A 47 -8.11 -7.36 2.35
N ASP A 48 -7.12 -7.40 1.44
CA ASP A 48 -7.35 -7.77 0.05
C ASP A 48 -7.84 -9.23 -0.02
N ARG A 49 -9.01 -9.44 -0.62
CA ARG A 49 -9.66 -10.77 -0.69
C ARG A 49 -9.12 -11.67 -1.81
N SER A 50 -8.40 -11.09 -2.76
CA SER A 50 -7.81 -11.79 -3.89
C SER A 50 -6.50 -11.12 -4.29
N VAL A 51 -5.49 -11.91 -4.61
CA VAL A 51 -4.23 -11.42 -5.16
C VAL A 51 -3.90 -12.18 -6.44
N PRO A 52 -3.09 -11.61 -7.36
CA PRO A 52 -2.56 -12.35 -8.50
C PRO A 52 -1.81 -13.61 -8.06
N ALA A 53 -1.77 -14.63 -8.94
CA ALA A 53 -1.04 -15.87 -8.69
C ALA A 53 0.43 -15.60 -8.32
N GLY A 54 0.96 -16.36 -7.37
CA GLY A 54 2.34 -16.21 -6.88
C GLY A 54 2.52 -15.17 -5.77
N ARG A 55 1.45 -14.63 -5.18
CA ARG A 55 1.53 -13.78 -3.97
C ARG A 55 0.87 -14.42 -2.76
N ILE A 56 1.48 -14.20 -1.59
CA ILE A 56 0.95 -14.65 -0.31
C ILE A 56 -0.05 -13.61 0.21
N VAL A 57 -1.18 -14.09 0.69
CA VAL A 57 -2.29 -13.30 1.25
C VAL A 57 -2.74 -14.00 2.53
N ARG A 58 -3.24 -13.23 3.49
CA ARG A 58 -3.88 -13.80 4.68
C ARG A 58 -5.06 -14.67 4.27
N THR A 59 -4.93 -15.98 4.45
CA THR A 59 -6.03 -16.91 4.31
C THR A 59 -6.81 -16.96 5.62
N ASN A 60 -8.13 -17.10 5.56
CA ASN A 60 -8.93 -17.45 6.74
C ASN A 60 -8.79 -18.96 7.02
N TRP A 61 -7.57 -19.45 7.20
CA TRP A 61 -7.33 -20.84 7.57
C TRP A 61 -8.02 -21.11 8.92
N PRO A 62 -9.03 -21.99 8.99
CA PRO A 62 -9.63 -22.35 10.26
C PRO A 62 -8.57 -23.08 11.08
N MET A 63 -8.35 -22.66 12.32
CA MET A 63 -7.50 -23.42 13.25
C MET A 63 -8.08 -24.85 13.34
N PRO A 64 -7.28 -25.91 13.14
CA PRO A 64 -7.77 -27.25 13.39
C PRO A 64 -8.15 -27.37 14.86
N SER A 65 -9.36 -27.89 15.12
CA SER A 65 -9.90 -28.17 16.45
C SER A 65 -9.04 -29.18 17.20
#